data_AF-A0A553Q5C2-F1
#
_entry.id   AF-A0A553Q5C2-F1
#
_cell.length_a   1.000
_cell.length_b   1.000
_cell.length_c   1.000
_cell.angle_alpha   90.00
_cell.angle_beta   90.00
_cell.angle_gamma   90.00
#
_symmetry.space_group_name_H-M   'P 1'
#
loop_
_entity.id
_entity.type
_entity.pdbx_description
1 polymer ?
#
loop_
_entity_poly.entity_id
_entity_poly.type
_entity_poly.pdbx_seq_one_letter_code
_entity_poly.pdbx_strand_id
1 'polypeptide(L)'
;IKKKQQDVLGFLEALKIDYAQLDIASNENNRQWMRANVPGEKKPTSGIPLPPQIFNEEMYCGDYDTFFDAKEDNSVYEFLGLTPPAGFKVVFFLLDNLTIYISPYKTWKKCQ
;
A
#
# COMPACT_ATOMS: atom_id res chain seq x y z
N ILE A 1 10.68 -2.55 -8.08
CA ILE A 1 10.33 -2.00 -6.73
C ILE A 1 10.10 -0.47 -6.77
N LYS A 2 11.06 0.40 -7.15
CA LYS A 2 10.82 1.87 -7.20
C LYS A 2 9.67 2.27 -8.12
N LYS A 3 9.62 1.74 -9.34
CA LYS A 3 8.53 2.04 -10.29
C LYS A 3 7.15 1.66 -9.73
N LYS A 4 7.06 0.49 -9.09
CA LYS A 4 5.84 0.01 -8.41
C LYS A 4 5.38 0.98 -7.31
N GLN A 5 6.30 1.46 -6.47
CA GLN A 5 5.99 2.47 -5.46
C GLN A 5 5.55 3.80 -6.08
N GLN A 6 6.27 4.30 -7.08
CA GLN A 6 5.93 5.56 -7.74
C GLN A 6 4.58 5.51 -8.45
N ASP A 7 4.18 4.36 -9.01
CA ASP A 7 2.86 4.19 -9.62
C ASP A 7 1.73 4.24 -8.58
N VAL A 8 1.90 3.57 -7.43
CA VAL A 8 0.94 3.67 -6.31
C VAL A 8 0.80 5.12 -5.85
N LEU A 9 1.92 5.79 -5.54
CA LEU A 9 1.91 7.16 -5.05
C LEU A 9 1.30 8.13 -6.06
N GLY A 10 1.71 8.04 -7.33
CA GLY A 10 1.19 8.91 -8.40
C GLY A 10 -0.28 8.70 -8.68
N PHE A 11 -0.78 7.46 -8.54
CA PHE A 11 -2.20 7.18 -8.68
C PHE A 11 -3.03 7.80 -7.55
N LEU A 12 -2.60 7.66 -6.30
CA LEU A 12 -3.30 8.25 -5.16
C LEU A 12 -3.29 9.77 -5.20
N GLU A 13 -2.17 10.38 -5.60
CA GLU A 13 -2.07 11.82 -5.85
C GLU A 13 -3.06 12.28 -6.94
N ALA A 14 -3.17 11.53 -8.04
CA ALA A 14 -4.11 11.85 -9.13
C ALA A 14 -5.57 11.78 -8.68
N LEU A 15 -5.91 10.85 -7.77
CA LEU A 15 -7.23 10.75 -7.16
C LEU A 15 -7.44 11.68 -5.97
N LYS A 16 -6.40 12.43 -5.55
CA LYS A 16 -6.41 13.28 -4.35
C LYS A 16 -6.78 12.51 -3.08
N ILE A 17 -6.32 11.26 -3.00
CA ILE A 17 -6.45 10.45 -1.80
C ILE A 17 -5.29 10.82 -0.88
N ASP A 18 -5.58 11.20 0.36
CA ASP A 18 -4.56 11.50 1.36
C ASP A 18 -3.90 10.21 1.85
N TYR A 19 -2.58 10.23 2.00
CA TYR A 19 -1.82 9.07 2.46
C TYR A 19 -0.53 9.47 3.20
N ALA A 20 -0.06 8.60 4.10
CA ALA A 20 1.24 8.72 4.74
C ALA A 20 2.27 7.80 4.07
N GLN A 21 3.49 8.30 3.83
CA GLN A 21 4.62 7.49 3.35
C GLN A 21 5.50 7.06 4.52
N LEU A 22 5.60 5.76 4.77
CA LEU A 22 6.47 5.19 5.79
C LEU A 22 7.68 4.52 5.16
N ASP A 23 8.83 5.18 5.24
CA ASP A 23 10.11 4.64 4.75
C ASP A 23 10.56 3.44 5.59
N ILE A 24 10.69 2.26 5.00
CA ILE A 24 11.20 1.04 5.65
C ILE A 24 12.71 0.83 5.45
N ALA A 25 13.37 1.61 4.61
CA ALA A 25 14.80 1.45 4.35
C ALA A 25 15.63 2.13 5.45
N SER A 26 15.25 3.36 5.81
CA SER A 26 15.94 4.14 6.84
C SER A 26 15.35 3.98 8.25
N ASN A 27 14.12 3.50 8.38
CA ASN A 27 13.45 3.30 9.66
C ASN A 27 13.19 1.80 9.92
N GLU A 28 13.83 1.25 10.95
CA GLU A 28 13.68 -0.16 11.34
C GLU A 28 12.28 -0.45 11.89
N ASN A 29 11.68 0.44 12.68
CA ASN A 29 10.36 0.19 13.26
C ASN A 29 9.31 0.03 12.16
N ASN A 30 9.34 0.88 11.14
CA ASN A 30 8.46 0.77 9.98
C ASN A 30 8.68 -0.56 9.25
N ARG A 31 9.93 -0.98 9.08
CA ARG A 31 10.29 -2.24 8.42
C ARG A 31 9.78 -3.46 9.17
N GLN A 32 9.99 -3.49 10.49
CA GLN A 32 9.54 -4.59 11.35
C GLN A 32 8.01 -4.65 11.39
N TRP A 33 7.37 -3.50 11.59
CA TRP A 33 5.91 -3.40 11.62
C TRP A 33 5.29 -3.88 10.31
N MET A 34 5.79 -3.40 9.16
CA MET A 34 5.30 -3.84 7.85
C MET A 34 5.41 -5.37 7.69
N ARG A 35 6.56 -5.98 8.04
CA ARG A 35 6.76 -7.43 7.91
C ARG A 35 5.89 -8.25 8.87
N ALA A 36 5.61 -7.71 10.06
CA ALA A 36 4.77 -8.36 11.06
C ALA A 36 3.29 -8.34 10.66
N ASN A 37 2.80 -7.22 10.12
CA ASN A 37 1.38 -6.99 9.86
C ASN A 37 0.91 -7.37 8.45
N VAL A 38 1.82 -7.75 7.53
CA VAL A 38 1.39 -8.48 6.31
C VAL A 38 0.82 -9.85 6.72
N PRO A 39 -0.42 -10.20 6.35
CA PRO A 39 -1.04 -11.49 6.68
C PRO A 39 -0.24 -12.66 6.12
N GLY A 40 -0.22 -13.79 6.84
CA GLY A 40 0.63 -14.94 6.51
C GLY A 40 0.36 -15.52 5.11
N GLU A 41 -0.90 -15.59 4.72
CA GLU A 41 -1.38 -16.03 3.41
C GLU A 41 -1.04 -15.05 2.27
N LYS A 42 -0.71 -13.80 2.62
CA LYS A 42 -0.26 -12.76 1.68
C LYS A 42 1.26 -12.59 1.66
N LYS A 43 2.00 -13.31 2.52
CA LYS A 43 3.46 -13.32 2.47
C LYS A 43 3.94 -14.14 1.28
N PRO A 44 5.07 -13.76 0.64
CA PRO A 44 5.63 -14.56 -0.43
C PRO A 44 6.05 -15.94 0.08
N THR A 45 5.89 -16.98 -0.74
CA THR A 45 6.26 -18.37 -0.41
C THR A 45 7.74 -18.53 -0.06
N SER A 46 8.58 -17.62 -0.57
CA SER A 46 10.00 -17.54 -0.22
C SER A 46 10.40 -16.07 -0.09
N GLY A 47 11.17 -15.77 0.96
CA GLY A 47 11.67 -14.42 1.25
C GLY A 47 10.77 -13.59 2.16
N ILE A 48 10.85 -12.27 2.00
CA ILE A 48 10.16 -11.27 2.84
C ILE A 48 9.20 -10.44 1.98
N PRO A 49 8.10 -9.91 2.56
CA PRO A 49 7.26 -8.96 1.84
C PRO A 49 8.08 -7.72 1.45
N LEU A 50 7.89 -7.27 0.20
CA LEU A 50 8.62 -6.15 -0.39
C LEU A 50 7.66 -4.98 -0.66
N PRO A 51 8.12 -3.73 -0.54
CA PRO A 51 7.29 -2.56 -0.78
C PRO A 51 6.97 -2.36 -2.29
N PRO A 52 5.86 -1.68 -2.63
CA PRO A 52 4.92 -1.04 -1.71
C PRO A 52 4.04 -2.06 -0.97
N GLN A 53 3.71 -1.76 0.29
CA GLN A 53 2.70 -2.47 1.07
C GLN A 53 1.72 -1.43 1.60
N ILE A 54 0.43 -1.59 1.29
CA ILE A 54 -0.62 -0.60 1.50
C ILE A 54 -1.48 -1.04 2.67
N PHE A 55 -1.66 -0.14 3.62
CA PHE A 55 -2.49 -0.34 4.79
C PHE A 55 -3.46 0.82 4.92
N ASN A 56 -4.71 0.54 5.27
CA ASN A 56 -5.61 1.55 5.78
C ASN A 56 -5.60 1.43 7.31
N GLU A 57 -4.92 2.37 7.98
CA GLU A 57 -4.57 2.27 9.40
C GLU A 57 -3.86 0.94 9.74
N GLU A 58 -4.51 0.05 10.50
CA GLU A 58 -3.99 -1.29 10.84
C GLU A 58 -4.46 -2.39 9.87
N MET A 59 -5.42 -2.08 8.97
CA MET A 59 -5.97 -3.02 8.01
C MET A 59 -5.04 -3.18 6.81
N TYR A 60 -4.62 -4.41 6.53
CA TYR A 60 -3.85 -4.71 5.33
C TYR A 60 -4.73 -4.68 4.08
N CYS A 61 -4.48 -3.73 3.17
CA CYS A 61 -5.17 -3.65 1.88
C CYS A 61 -4.54 -4.61 0.87
N GLY A 62 -3.21 -4.54 0.71
CA GLY A 62 -2.49 -5.39 -0.22
C GLY A 62 -1.11 -4.88 -0.62
N ASP A 63 -0.48 -5.65 -1.50
CA ASP A 63 0.77 -5.29 -2.16
C ASP A 63 0.51 -4.59 -3.51
N TYR A 64 1.57 -4.38 -4.29
CA TYR A 64 1.42 -3.76 -5.62
C TYR A 64 0.55 -4.57 -6.57
N ASP A 65 0.66 -5.90 -6.58
CA ASP A 65 -0.03 -6.71 -7.58
C ASP A 65 -1.54 -6.68 -7.28
N THR A 66 -1.92 -6.76 -6.01
CA THR A 66 -3.33 -6.58 -5.58
C THR A 66 -3.86 -5.17 -5.90
N PHE A 67 -3.05 -4.13 -5.68
CA PHE A 67 -3.41 -2.76 -6.05
C PHE A 67 -3.59 -2.60 -7.58
N PHE A 68 -2.72 -3.24 -8.37
CA PHE A 68 -2.78 -3.20 -9.82
C PHE A 68 -4.06 -3.85 -10.35
N ASP A 69 -4.43 -5.02 -9.82
CA ASP A 69 -5.70 -5.68 -10.18
C ASP A 69 -6.90 -4.78 -9.84
N ALA A 70 -6.92 -4.17 -8.64
CA ALA A 70 -7.98 -3.24 -8.27
C ALA A 70 -8.05 -1.98 -9.16
N LYS A 71 -6.90 -1.53 -9.68
CA LYS A 71 -6.82 -0.41 -10.63
C LYS A 71 -7.41 -0.78 -11.98
N GLU A 72 -7.13 -1.97 -12.50
CA GLU A 72 -7.72 -2.47 -13.76
C GLU A 72 -9.24 -2.69 -13.62
N ASP A 73 -9.67 -3.17 -12.45
CA ASP A 73 -11.09 -3.42 -12.14
C ASP A 73 -11.87 -2.15 -11.73
N ASN A 74 -11.22 -0.99 -11.65
CA ASN A 74 -11.79 0.26 -11.11
C ASN A 74 -12.37 0.14 -9.70
N SER A 75 -11.85 -0.79 -8.89
CA SER A 75 -12.28 -1.09 -7.52
C SER A 75 -11.30 -0.56 -6.46
N VAL A 76 -10.42 0.39 -6.82
CA VAL A 76 -9.36 0.87 -5.91
C VAL A 76 -9.92 1.44 -4.59
N TYR A 77 -11.07 2.11 -4.59
CA TYR A 77 -11.66 2.59 -3.34
C TYR A 77 -12.05 1.44 -2.40
N GLU A 78 -12.61 0.35 -2.93
CA GLU A 78 -12.91 -0.85 -2.16
C GLU A 78 -11.63 -1.52 -1.65
N PHE A 79 -10.61 -1.64 -2.51
CA PHE A 79 -9.29 -2.16 -2.14
C PHE A 79 -8.65 -1.37 -0.98
N LEU A 80 -8.77 -0.04 -1.00
CA LEU A 80 -8.25 0.84 0.05
C LEU A 80 -9.15 0.89 1.28
N GLY A 81 -10.34 0.27 1.24
CA GLY A 81 -11.35 0.40 2.30
C GLY A 81 -11.93 1.82 2.43
N LEU A 82 -11.90 2.62 1.36
CA LEU A 82 -12.35 4.00 1.34
C LEU A 82 -13.75 4.13 0.71
N THR A 83 -14.50 5.12 1.18
CA THR A 83 -15.73 5.52 0.51
C THR A 83 -15.41 6.26 -0.80
N PRO A 84 -15.95 5.84 -1.96
CA PRO A 84 -15.76 6.56 -3.20
C PRO A 84 -16.39 7.98 -3.16
N PRO A 85 -15.81 8.99 -3.83
CA PRO A 85 -16.43 10.30 -3.95
C PRO A 85 -17.81 10.23 -4.60
N ALA A 86 -18.72 11.14 -4.22
CA ALA A 86 -20.05 11.22 -4.80
C ALA A 86 -19.97 11.35 -6.34
N GLY A 87 -20.42 10.31 -7.06
CA GLY A 87 -20.28 10.16 -8.51
C GLY A 87 -19.51 8.92 -8.96
N PHE A 88 -18.73 8.29 -8.06
CA PHE A 88 -18.22 6.94 -8.24
C PHE A 88 -19.28 5.91 -7.82
N LYS A 89 -19.56 4.92 -8.67
CA LYS A 89 -20.66 3.96 -8.47
C LYS A 89 -20.29 2.81 -7.51
N VAL A 90 -20.13 3.03 -6.20
CA VAL A 90 -20.25 1.96 -5.17
C VAL A 90 -20.63 2.56 -3.82
N VAL A 91 -21.41 1.84 -3.00
CA VAL A 91 -22.05 2.33 -1.76
C VAL A 91 -21.34 1.81 -0.49
N PHE A 92 -21.14 2.70 0.51
CA PHE A 92 -20.83 2.50 1.96
C PHE A 92 -19.36 2.15 2.37
N PHE A 93 -18.77 2.51 3.55
CA PHE A 93 -19.09 3.25 4.81
C PHE A 93 -17.84 4.09 5.27
N LEU A 94 -18.06 5.05 6.20
CA LEU A 94 -17.12 6.08 6.69
C LEU A 94 -16.09 5.59 7.74
N LEU A 95 -14.80 5.82 7.47
CA LEU A 95 -13.74 6.63 8.12
C LEU A 95 -12.45 6.34 7.29
N ASP A 96 -11.36 7.11 7.27
CA ASP A 96 -10.02 6.61 7.69
C ASP A 96 -8.86 7.36 6.98
N ASN A 97 -7.65 7.26 7.56
CA ASN A 97 -6.37 7.76 7.02
C ASN A 97 -5.51 6.63 6.40
N LEU A 98 -5.19 6.71 5.10
CA LEU A 98 -4.39 5.69 4.41
C LEU A 98 -2.88 5.77 4.74
N THR A 99 -2.22 4.63 4.92
CA THR A 99 -0.77 4.52 5.21
C THR A 99 -0.06 3.58 4.24
N ILE A 100 1.06 4.02 3.65
CA ILE A 100 1.78 3.27 2.61
C ILE A 100 3.24 3.12 2.99
N TYR A 101 3.70 1.88 3.08
CA TYR A 101 5.09 1.58 3.37
C TYR A 101 5.91 1.54 2.07
N ILE A 102 6.94 2.39 2.02
CA ILE A 102 7.80 2.60 0.85
C ILE A 102 9.27 2.31 1.20
N SER A 103 10.11 2.06 0.20
CA SER A 103 11.56 1.91 0.36
C SER A 103 12.30 2.69 -0.73
N PRO A 104 13.09 3.73 -0.36
CA PRO A 104 13.94 4.45 -1.29
C PRO A 104 15.02 3.53 -1.86
N TYR A 105 15.14 3.56 -3.19
CA TYR A 105 15.84 2.55 -4.00
C TYR A 105 17.35 2.44 -3.76
N LYS A 106 17.98 3.41 -3.08
CA LYS A 106 19.45 3.48 -2.94
C LYS A 106 20.02 2.49 -1.91
N THR A 107 19.20 1.89 -1.05
CA THR A 107 19.64 1.12 0.13
C THR A 107 19.25 -0.36 0.11
N TRP A 108 18.52 -0.82 -0.91
CA TRP A 108 17.96 -2.19 -0.95
C TRP A 108 19.00 -3.32 -0.89
N LYS A 109 20.20 -3.12 -1.45
CA LYS A 109 21.29 -4.12 -1.40
C LYS A 109 21.95 -4.30 -0.03
N LYS A 110 21.64 -3.46 0.97
CA LYS A 110 22.26 -3.51 2.31
C LYS A 110 21.32 -4.03 3.41
N CYS A 111 20.04 -4.19 3.13
CA CYS A 111 19.03 -4.58 4.14
C CYS A 111 18.49 -6.03 3.95
N GLN A 112 19.20 -6.85 3.17
CA GLN A 112 18.98 -8.30 3.07
C GLN A 112 19.78 -9.04 4.11
#